data_AF-A0A645JGW1-F1
#
_entry.id   AF-A0A645JGW1-F1
#
_cell.length_a   1.000
_cell.length_b   1.000
_cell.length_c   1.000
_cell.angle_alpha   90.00
_cell.angle_beta   90.00
_cell.angle_gamma   90.00
#
_symmetry.space_group_name_H-M   'P 1'
#
loop_
_entity.id
_entity.type
_entity.pdbx_description
1 polymer ?
#
loop_
_entity_poly.entity_id
_entity_poly.type
_entity_poly.pdbx_seq_one_letter_code
_entity_poly.pdbx_strand_id
1 'polypeptide(L)'
;MDCVTVKTKSTSDKIGEIKATGPLLDTVLDAYGAEKQDFRIINIYGSDKYKISLTESFFGENDLILAFGIDEKPLEKGSRPIRLIIPGSDSAYWVRLVKKIEFLR
;
A
#
# COMPACT_ATOMS: atom_id res chain seq x y z
N MET A 1 -12.05 3.15 -11.70
CA MET A 1 -11.21 2.58 -10.62
C MET A 1 -11.83 3.03 -9.32
N ASP A 2 -12.35 2.08 -8.55
CA ASP A 2 -12.96 2.37 -7.26
C ASP A 2 -11.88 2.69 -6.23
N CYS A 3 -12.14 3.69 -5.39
CA CYS A 3 -11.26 4.08 -4.30
C CYS A 3 -11.95 3.79 -2.98
N VAL A 4 -11.19 3.28 -2.02
CA VAL A 4 -11.67 3.02 -0.67
C VAL A 4 -11.07 4.04 0.30
N THR A 5 -11.85 4.40 1.31
CA THR A 5 -11.36 5.13 2.46
C THR A 5 -11.40 4.21 3.67
N VAL A 6 -10.23 3.77 4.13
CA VAL A 6 -10.11 2.81 5.23
C VAL A 6 -9.51 3.51 6.43
N LYS A 7 -10.24 3.47 7.55
CA LYS A 7 -9.71 3.88 8.84
C LYS A 7 -8.85 2.74 9.38
N THR A 8 -7.56 3.00 9.59
CA THR A 8 -6.62 2.01 10.10
C THR A 8 -5.67 2.62 11.12
N LYS A 9 -5.15 1.78 12.01
CA LYS A 9 -4.08 2.11 12.94
C LYS A 9 -2.87 1.25 12.61
N SER A 10 -1.68 1.79 12.79
CA SER A 10 -0.48 0.94 12.78
C SER A 10 -0.39 0.15 14.08
N THR A 11 0.19 -1.05 14.03
CA THR A 11 0.52 -1.80 15.25
C THR A 11 1.62 -1.12 16.08
N SER A 12 2.40 -0.21 15.49
CA SER A 12 3.38 0.58 16.21
C SER A 12 2.74 1.83 16.83
N ASP A 13 3.02 2.09 18.12
CA ASP A 13 2.51 3.27 18.85
C ASP A 13 3.01 4.62 18.28
N LYS A 14 3.84 4.61 17.25
CA LYS A 14 4.39 5.81 16.61
C LYS A 14 3.41 6.46 15.63
N ILE A 15 2.40 5.74 15.15
CA ILE A 15 1.41 6.27 14.22
C ILE A 15 0.02 6.03 14.78
N GLY A 16 -0.73 7.12 15.01
CA GLY A 16 -2.11 7.08 15.48
C GLY A 16 -3.07 6.46 14.46
N GLU A 17 -4.37 6.56 14.75
CA GLU A 17 -5.41 6.20 13.78
C GLU A 17 -5.38 7.18 12.60
N ILE A 18 -5.32 6.65 11.38
CA ILE A 18 -5.35 7.42 10.14
C ILE A 18 -6.47 6.92 9.22
N LYS A 19 -7.04 7.79 8.38
CA LYS A 19 -7.94 7.40 7.29
C LYS A 19 -7.19 7.42 5.96
N ALA A 20 -6.79 6.25 5.46
CA ALA A 20 -6.12 6.13 4.17
C ALA A 20 -7.15 6.12 3.03
N THR A 21 -6.95 6.97 2.02
CA THR A 21 -7.80 7.04 0.83
C THR A 21 -7.01 6.66 -0.41
N GLY A 22 -7.44 5.62 -1.11
CA GLY A 22 -6.82 5.14 -2.34
C GLY A 22 -7.47 3.88 -2.90
N PRO A 23 -7.10 3.46 -4.13
CA PRO A 23 -7.52 2.17 -4.66
C PRO A 23 -6.81 1.02 -3.91
N LEU A 24 -7.47 -0.14 -3.87
CA LEU A 24 -6.83 -1.39 -3.51
C LEU A 24 -5.90 -1.82 -4.64
N LEU A 25 -4.81 -2.50 -4.28
CA LEU A 25 -3.91 -3.11 -5.27
C LEU A 25 -4.68 -4.08 -6.18
N ASP A 26 -5.66 -4.79 -5.63
CA ASP A 26 -6.55 -5.72 -6.32
C ASP A 26 -7.31 -5.00 -7.43
N THR A 27 -7.91 -3.84 -7.13
CA THR A 27 -8.60 -3.01 -8.14
C THR A 27 -7.66 -2.54 -9.26
N VAL A 28 -6.38 -2.34 -8.95
CA VAL A 28 -5.38 -2.01 -9.97
C VAL A 28 -5.07 -3.25 -10.82
N LEU A 29 -4.85 -4.41 -10.20
CA LEU A 29 -4.56 -5.67 -10.87
C LEU A 29 -5.74 -6.16 -11.73
N ASP A 30 -6.97 -5.98 -11.27
CA ASP A 30 -8.20 -6.28 -12.02
C ASP A 30 -8.26 -5.53 -13.35
N ALA A 31 -7.77 -4.27 -13.38
CA ALA A 31 -7.69 -3.50 -14.61
C ALA A 31 -6.69 -4.08 -15.63
N TYR A 32 -5.77 -4.95 -15.18
CA TYR A 32 -4.85 -5.73 -16.02
C TYR A 32 -5.29 -7.19 -16.20
N GLY A 33 -6.44 -7.59 -15.65
CA GLY A 33 -6.91 -8.98 -15.69
C GLY A 33 -6.00 -9.96 -14.94
N ALA A 34 -5.38 -9.50 -13.85
CA ALA A 34 -4.52 -10.31 -12.99
C ALA A 34 -5.04 -10.27 -11.55
N GLU A 35 -4.70 -11.28 -10.77
CA GLU A 35 -5.02 -11.34 -9.34
C GLU A 35 -3.73 -11.36 -8.52
N LYS A 36 -3.79 -10.97 -7.24
CA LYS A 36 -2.63 -11.05 -6.34
C LYS A 36 -2.03 -12.46 -6.29
N GLN A 37 -2.90 -13.48 -6.35
CA GLN A 37 -2.57 -14.90 -6.30
C GLN A 37 -1.81 -15.40 -7.53
N ASP A 38 -1.80 -14.64 -8.64
CA ASP A 38 -0.96 -14.96 -9.80
C ASP A 38 0.53 -14.72 -9.54
N PHE A 39 0.86 -14.04 -8.45
CA PHE A 39 2.21 -13.63 -8.11
C PHE A 39 2.66 -14.30 -6.82
N ARG A 40 3.97 -14.51 -6.69
CA ARG A 40 4.60 -15.04 -5.46
C ARG A 40 5.19 -13.94 -4.60
N ILE A 41 5.69 -12.89 -5.25
CA ILE A 41 6.38 -11.77 -4.58
C ILE A 41 5.94 -10.45 -5.21
N ILE A 42 5.59 -9.48 -4.37
CA ILE A 42 5.32 -8.10 -4.77
C ILE A 42 6.40 -7.21 -4.17
N ASN A 43 7.24 -6.64 -5.04
CA ASN A 43 8.27 -5.70 -4.65
C ASN A 43 7.74 -4.27 -4.79
N ILE A 44 7.84 -3.49 -3.72
CA ILE A 44 7.39 -2.10 -3.69
C ILE A 44 8.60 -1.20 -3.47
N TYR A 45 8.82 -0.29 -4.41
CA TYR A 45 9.98 0.60 -4.44
C TYR A 45 9.55 2.05 -4.17
N GLY A 46 10.09 2.62 -3.10
CA GLY A 46 10.03 4.05 -2.79
C GLY A 46 11.07 4.83 -3.57
N SER A 47 10.80 6.11 -3.83
CA SER A 47 11.75 7.02 -4.48
C SER A 47 12.98 7.32 -3.62
N ASP A 48 12.91 7.02 -2.32
CA ASP A 48 13.97 7.14 -1.31
C ASP A 48 14.95 5.96 -1.30
N LYS A 49 14.90 5.08 -2.31
CA LYS A 49 15.65 3.81 -2.38
C LYS A 49 15.17 2.77 -1.37
N TYR A 50 14.08 3.01 -0.66
CA TYR A 50 13.46 2.00 0.18
C TYR A 50 12.79 0.95 -0.70
N LYS A 51 12.93 -0.32 -0.31
CA LYS A 51 12.28 -1.45 -0.96
C LYS A 51 11.73 -2.37 0.11
N ILE A 52 10.48 -2.79 -0.07
CA ILE A 52 9.96 -3.96 0.63
C ILE A 52 9.60 -5.04 -0.39
N SER A 53 9.74 -6.29 0.05
CA SER A 53 9.29 -7.46 -0.69
C SER A 53 8.19 -8.10 0.15
N LEU A 54 6.98 -8.17 -0.40
CA LEU A 54 5.84 -8.84 0.21
C LEU A 54 5.72 -10.23 -0.39
N THR A 55 5.61 -11.25 0.46
CA THR A 55 5.37 -12.64 0.05
C THR A 55 3.88 -12.92 -0.10
N GLU A 56 3.54 -13.96 -0.85
CA GLU A 56 2.15 -14.41 -1.08
C GLU A 56 1.33 -14.54 0.19
N SER A 57 1.88 -15.17 1.22
CA SER A 57 1.22 -15.28 2.53
C SER A 57 0.83 -13.93 3.12
N PHE A 58 1.66 -12.91 2.93
CA PHE A 58 1.45 -11.60 3.52
C PHE A 58 0.41 -10.81 2.73
N PHE A 59 0.55 -10.71 1.41
CA PHE A 59 -0.40 -9.93 0.61
C PHE A 59 -1.71 -10.66 0.33
N GLY A 60 -1.75 -11.98 0.50
CA GLY A 60 -2.97 -12.79 0.41
C GLY A 60 -3.89 -12.58 1.60
N GLU A 61 -3.33 -12.38 2.80
CA GLU A 61 -4.10 -12.16 4.03
C GLU A 61 -4.39 -10.69 4.33
N ASN A 62 -3.68 -9.75 3.66
CA ASN A 62 -3.77 -8.32 3.96
C ASN A 62 -4.22 -7.49 2.75
N ASP A 63 -5.04 -6.49 3.04
CA ASP A 63 -5.42 -5.48 2.06
C ASP A 63 -4.27 -4.49 1.82
N LEU A 64 -3.94 -4.28 0.54
CA LEU A 64 -2.90 -3.37 0.11
C LEU A 64 -3.55 -2.13 -0.48
N ILE A 65 -3.48 -1.02 0.23
CA ILE A 65 -4.11 0.24 -0.19
C ILE A 65 -3.03 1.16 -0.73
N LEU A 66 -3.17 1.59 -1.98
CA LEU A 66 -2.31 2.59 -2.60
C LEU A 66 -2.85 3.99 -2.28
N ALA A 67 -2.63 4.44 -1.06
CA ALA A 67 -3.17 5.69 -0.58
C ALA A 67 -2.53 6.90 -1.28
N PHE A 68 -3.35 7.82 -1.79
CA PHE A 68 -2.93 9.14 -2.28
C PHE A 68 -3.41 10.28 -1.37
N GLY A 69 -4.24 9.97 -0.37
CA GLY A 69 -4.69 10.89 0.66
C GLY A 69 -4.74 10.22 2.04
N ILE A 70 -4.50 11.00 3.10
CA ILE A 70 -4.62 10.58 4.49
C ILE A 70 -5.46 11.63 5.23
N ASP A 71 -6.42 11.18 6.04
CA ASP A 71 -7.31 12.03 6.85
C ASP A 71 -8.02 13.08 6.00
N GLU A 72 -8.52 12.64 4.83
CA GLU A 72 -9.27 13.47 3.88
C GLU A 72 -8.43 14.65 3.33
N LYS A 73 -7.10 14.59 3.53
CA LYS A 73 -6.12 15.56 3.05
C LYS A 73 -5.17 14.89 2.05
N PRO A 74 -4.61 15.68 1.11
CA PRO A 74 -3.55 15.18 0.25
C PRO A 74 -2.32 14.77 1.07
N LEU A 75 -1.57 13.80 0.57
CA LEU A 75 -0.31 13.38 1.20
C LEU A 75 0.67 14.55 1.33
N GLU A 76 1.37 14.61 2.46
CA GLU A 76 2.47 15.54 2.68
C GLU A 76 3.59 15.34 1.63
N LYS A 77 4.39 16.38 1.39
CA LYS A 77 5.43 16.38 0.35
C LYS A 77 6.39 15.18 0.43
N GLY A 78 6.70 14.71 1.64
CA GLY A 78 7.55 13.54 1.89
C GLY A 78 6.87 12.17 1.75
N SER A 79 5.57 12.12 1.41
CA SER A 79 4.82 10.88 1.19
C SER A 79 4.26 10.74 -0.23
N ARG A 80 4.32 11.79 -1.05
CA ARG A 80 3.81 11.81 -2.43
C ARG A 80 4.70 11.03 -3.42
N PRO A 81 4.16 10.44 -4.50
CA PRO A 81 2.77 10.55 -4.93
C PRO A 81 1.84 9.55 -4.26
N ILE A 82 2.35 8.38 -3.88
CA ILE A 82 1.57 7.28 -3.31
C ILE A 82 2.27 6.80 -2.04
N ARG A 83 1.46 6.44 -1.04
CA ARG A 83 1.89 5.74 0.16
C ARG A 83 1.15 4.42 0.26
N LEU A 84 1.89 3.33 0.39
CA LEU A 84 1.31 2.03 0.69
C LEU A 84 0.83 2.03 2.14
N ILE A 85 -0.42 1.63 2.34
CA ILE A 85 -1.01 1.43 3.65
C ILE A 85 -1.54 0.00 3.71
N ILE A 86 -1.16 -0.71 4.77
CA ILE A 86 -1.58 -2.08 5.02
C ILE A 86 -2.27 -2.08 6.39
N PRO A 87 -3.60 -2.21 6.43
CA PRO A 87 -4.31 -2.16 7.69
C PRO A 87 -3.86 -3.25 8.66
N GLY A 88 -3.71 -2.91 9.94
CA GLY A 88 -3.28 -3.88 10.95
C GLY A 88 -1.81 -4.31 10.86
N SER A 89 -1.00 -3.71 9.97
CA SER A 89 0.44 -4.00 9.89
C SER A 89 1.30 -3.01 10.68
N ASP A 90 2.58 -3.39 10.86
CA ASP A 90 3.59 -2.45 11.34
C ASP A 90 3.80 -1.32 10.32
N SER A 91 4.02 -0.11 10.86
CA SER A 91 4.36 1.10 10.13
C SER A 91 5.57 0.96 9.20
N ALA A 92 6.46 -0.01 9.45
CA ALA A 92 7.61 -0.33 8.62
C ALA A 92 7.20 -0.79 7.22
N TYR A 93 6.04 -1.45 7.09
CA TYR A 93 5.51 -1.87 5.80
C TYR A 93 4.83 -0.73 5.04
N TRP A 94 4.57 0.41 5.69
CA TRP A 94 3.85 1.53 5.08
C TRP A 94 4.79 2.40 4.25
N VAL A 95 5.17 1.89 3.08
CA VAL A 95 6.13 2.53 2.17
C VAL A 95 5.61 3.86 1.67
N ARG A 96 6.43 4.90 1.80
CA ARG A 96 6.16 6.24 1.28
C ARG A 96 6.83 6.41 -0.09
N LEU A 97 6.41 7.44 -0.82
CA LEU A 97 7.05 7.82 -2.09
C LEU A 97 7.05 6.69 -3.13
N VAL A 98 6.04 5.82 -3.10
CA VAL A 98 5.96 4.64 -3.97
C VAL A 98 6.03 5.10 -5.42
N LYS A 99 7.03 4.60 -6.14
CA LYS A 99 7.33 4.97 -7.53
C LYS A 99 7.19 3.79 -8.49
N LYS A 100 7.50 2.58 -8.01
CA LYS A 100 7.42 1.37 -8.82
C LYS A 100 6.89 0.22 -7.96
N ILE A 101 5.99 -0.56 -8.53
CA ILE A 101 5.54 -1.83 -8.00
C ILE A 101 5.91 -2.88 -9.04
N GLU A 102 6.52 -3.97 -8.61
CA GLU A 102 6.98 -5.05 -9.47
C GLU A 102 6.40 -6.35 -8.94
N PHE A 103 5.73 -7.06 -9.84
CA PHE A 103 5.03 -8.30 -9.54
C PHE A 103 5.84 -9.46 -10.12
N LEU A 104 6.24 -10.40 -9.27
CA LEU A 104 7.03 -11.57 -9.64
C LEU A 104 6.16 -12.83 -9.49
N ARG A 105 6.10 -13.63 -10.55
CA ARG A 105 5.40 -14.91 -10.58
C ARG A 105 6.30 -16.05 -10.14
#